data_AF-A0A7S3FDE6-F1
#
_entry.id   AF-A0A7S3FDE6-F1
#
_cell.length_a   1.000
_cell.length_b   1.000
_cell.length_c   1.000
_cell.angle_alpha   90.00
_cell.angle_beta   90.00
_cell.angle_gamma   90.00
#
_symmetry.space_group_name_H-M   'P 1'
#
loop_
_entity.id
_entity.type
_entity.pdbx_description
1 polymer ?
#
loop_
_entity_poly.entity_id
_entity_poly.type
_entity_poly.pdbx_seq_one_letter_code
_entity_poly.pdbx_strand_id
1 'polypeptide(L)'
;GILCLLYRLIMSDVPEHPAALSKDGKERKDSGDYSPYLKSQAHLLQPTEDNPLPTAVPPPTSALAGTLGARHVLCFIGLPERGKPFLAHRMSEYLSFFHGASVKRFDLTQYAAATGAPAGSEENADAVLRDLKAFMSSSPAAGRNMDACSGKMRTSSLSEPSLSDAVDEVEPVVVAQDSMRQQAVDSGRVALIYATDTFASFGELWSGTSKERRRWAYDKLQEDQSLPIELIFIEVIIRPDAGRNLVNANIRSKAAAQGKPQPSVMEVKRIHQRITEYARSYTTLQDDGSEDDIAFVKLIDYGKRVIVNRMHGYLRMRLVQFLSTIHTTPHVIYLSRHGQSEYNVLAKIGGNPPLSPAGEEYARRLGEWVPKHVWLKDGKLVKARLWTSSLQRTILTAMHIPHPLIPAADFDEEEEAGSAAAASAAAAWKKNERKQNVWEQTAPRVHRSLDEIFAGEYEGYRYEEIKAKDAGEASLRKLDKLGYRYPRGESYFDILARLDPLVH
;
A
#
# COMPACT_ATOMS: atom_id res chain seq x y z
N GLY A 1 6.20 -1.02 3.22
CA GLY A 1 6.57 -2.44 3.00
C GLY A 1 6.66 -2.73 1.51
N ILE A 2 5.56 -3.18 0.91
CA ILE A 2 5.43 -3.50 -0.53
C ILE A 2 5.82 -2.31 -1.43
N LEU A 3 5.37 -1.11 -1.08
CA LEU A 3 5.59 0.13 -1.85
C LEU A 3 7.07 0.53 -1.99
N CYS A 4 7.85 0.42 -0.90
CA CYS A 4 9.31 0.66 -0.95
C CYS A 4 10.08 -0.48 -1.63
N LEU A 5 9.55 -1.70 -1.61
CA LEU A 5 10.21 -2.86 -2.21
C LEU A 5 10.03 -2.89 -3.74
N LEU A 6 8.83 -2.56 -4.23
CA LEU A 6 8.56 -2.33 -5.66
C LEU A 6 9.49 -1.26 -6.22
N TYR A 7 9.70 -0.17 -5.47
CA TYR A 7 10.62 0.89 -5.89
C TYR A 7 12.09 0.45 -5.97
N ARG A 8 12.58 -0.31 -4.98
CA ARG A 8 13.96 -0.84 -5.00
C ARG A 8 14.18 -1.91 -6.08
N LEU A 9 13.19 -2.77 -6.33
CA LEU A 9 13.26 -3.79 -7.39
C LEU A 9 13.26 -3.18 -8.80
N ILE A 10 12.67 -2.01 -9.00
CA ILE A 10 12.65 -1.31 -10.30
C ILE A 10 14.01 -0.67 -10.66
N MET A 11 14.89 -0.47 -9.67
CA MET A 11 16.12 0.32 -9.80
C MET A 11 17.42 -0.51 -9.73
N SER A 12 17.38 -1.81 -9.47
CA SER A 12 18.57 -2.62 -9.15
C SER A 12 19.19 -3.44 -10.29
N ASP A 13 18.71 -3.35 -11.53
CA ASP A 13 19.23 -4.16 -12.65
C ASP A 13 20.30 -3.41 -13.48
N VAL A 14 21.57 -3.58 -13.12
CA VAL A 14 22.73 -3.43 -14.02
C VAL A 14 23.51 -4.74 -13.97
N PRO A 15 23.65 -5.51 -15.07
CA PRO A 15 24.48 -6.71 -15.08
C PRO A 15 25.91 -6.41 -15.52
N GLU A 16 26.88 -6.95 -14.78
CA GLU A 16 28.23 -7.24 -15.29
C GLU A 16 28.28 -8.67 -15.85
N HIS A 17 29.04 -8.83 -16.94
CA HIS A 17 29.28 -10.06 -17.70
C HIS A 17 29.91 -11.20 -16.88
N PRO A 18 29.77 -12.47 -17.33
CA PRO A 18 30.90 -13.08 -18.04
C PRO A 18 30.52 -14.08 -19.17
N ALA A 19 31.59 -14.65 -19.74
CA ALA A 19 31.80 -15.23 -21.06
C ALA A 19 31.30 -16.68 -21.31
N ALA A 20 31.48 -17.08 -22.57
CA ALA A 20 30.95 -18.22 -23.32
C ALA A 20 31.53 -19.63 -23.02
N LEU A 21 30.77 -20.63 -23.49
CA LEU A 21 31.08 -21.97 -24.09
C LEU A 21 29.99 -22.96 -23.60
N SER A 22 29.55 -24.06 -24.24
CA SER A 22 29.73 -24.76 -25.52
C SER A 22 28.71 -25.95 -25.50
N LYS A 23 28.45 -26.56 -26.66
CA LYS A 23 27.47 -27.65 -26.93
C LYS A 23 27.76 -28.95 -26.16
N ASP A 24 26.71 -29.66 -25.74
CA ASP A 24 26.35 -31.00 -26.24
C ASP A 24 25.07 -31.55 -25.58
N GLY A 25 24.27 -32.28 -26.36
CA GLY A 25 22.91 -32.67 -26.02
C GLY A 25 22.74 -34.00 -25.28
N LYS A 26 21.55 -34.18 -24.72
CA LYS A 26 20.69 -35.38 -24.84
C LYS A 26 19.39 -35.16 -24.09
N GLU A 27 18.27 -35.43 -24.78
CA GLU A 27 16.93 -35.48 -24.21
C GLU A 27 16.86 -36.46 -23.04
N ARG A 28 16.25 -36.05 -21.92
CA ARG A 28 15.68 -36.96 -20.93
C ARG A 28 14.17 -36.83 -20.91
N LYS A 29 13.50 -37.91 -21.32
CA LYS A 29 12.11 -38.19 -20.99
C LYS A 29 12.05 -38.59 -19.51
N ASP A 30 11.62 -37.69 -18.65
CA ASP A 30 11.10 -38.05 -17.34
C ASP A 30 9.59 -37.81 -17.34
N SER A 31 8.84 -38.91 -17.38
CA SER A 31 7.43 -38.96 -17.00
C SER A 31 7.34 -38.82 -15.47
N GLY A 32 7.53 -37.59 -14.99
CA GLY A 32 7.38 -37.23 -13.58
C GLY A 32 5.93 -36.84 -13.30
N ASP A 33 5.30 -37.54 -12.36
CA ASP A 33 3.94 -37.27 -11.92
C ASP A 33 3.84 -35.84 -11.37
N TYR A 34 3.26 -34.93 -12.16
CA TYR A 34 3.21 -33.52 -11.82
C TYR A 34 2.44 -33.27 -10.52
N SER A 35 2.92 -32.31 -9.72
CA SER A 35 2.26 -31.82 -8.50
C SER A 35 0.77 -31.53 -8.75
N PRO A 36 -0.16 -31.86 -7.83
CA PRO A 36 -1.60 -31.54 -7.96
C PRO A 36 -1.87 -30.08 -8.32
N TYR A 37 -0.99 -29.16 -7.88
CA TYR A 37 -1.03 -27.76 -8.27
C TYR A 37 -0.86 -27.55 -9.78
N LEU A 38 0.17 -28.14 -10.40
CA LEU A 38 0.40 -28.01 -11.84
C LEU A 38 -0.73 -28.64 -12.65
N LYS A 39 -1.27 -29.78 -12.19
CA LYS A 39 -2.46 -30.42 -12.79
C LYS A 39 -3.67 -29.48 -12.79
N SER A 40 -3.87 -28.71 -11.71
CA SER A 40 -4.97 -27.73 -11.62
C SER A 40 -4.83 -26.54 -12.58
N GLN A 41 -3.59 -26.15 -12.91
CA GLN A 41 -3.28 -24.99 -13.76
C GLN A 41 -2.92 -25.35 -15.21
N ALA A 42 -2.94 -26.65 -15.57
CA ALA A 42 -2.50 -27.12 -16.89
C ALA A 42 -3.27 -26.48 -18.06
N HIS A 43 -4.53 -26.12 -17.85
CA HIS A 43 -5.38 -25.44 -18.83
C HIS A 43 -4.92 -24.02 -19.18
N LEU A 44 -4.13 -23.37 -18.31
CA LEU A 44 -3.54 -22.05 -18.56
C LEU A 44 -2.22 -22.13 -19.33
N LEU A 45 -1.64 -23.33 -19.42
CA LEU A 45 -0.36 -23.60 -20.07
C LEU A 45 -0.52 -24.09 -21.52
N GLN A 46 -1.75 -24.37 -21.96
CA GLN A 46 -2.04 -24.82 -23.32
C GLN A 46 -2.50 -23.66 -24.20
N PRO A 47 -1.90 -23.47 -25.39
CA PRO A 47 -2.40 -22.53 -26.40
C PRO A 47 -3.80 -22.94 -26.87
N THR A 48 -4.74 -21.99 -26.95
CA THR A 48 -6.06 -22.22 -27.56
C THR A 48 -6.17 -21.49 -28.90
N GLU A 49 -7.10 -21.89 -29.78
CA GLU A 49 -7.33 -21.21 -31.07
C GLU A 49 -7.65 -19.71 -30.90
N ASP A 50 -8.33 -19.35 -29.81
CA ASP A 50 -8.65 -17.96 -29.44
C ASP A 50 -7.51 -17.22 -28.71
N ASN A 51 -6.46 -17.93 -28.28
CA ASN A 51 -5.36 -17.37 -27.48
C ASN A 51 -4.04 -18.13 -27.71
N PRO A 52 -3.41 -17.96 -28.89
CA PRO A 52 -2.19 -18.66 -29.27
C PRO A 52 -0.94 -18.18 -28.50
N LEU A 53 -0.98 -16.98 -27.90
CA LEU A 53 0.08 -16.39 -27.06
C LEU A 53 -0.56 -15.51 -25.95
N PRO A 54 -0.77 -16.04 -24.73
CA PRO A 54 -1.47 -15.31 -23.67
C PRO A 54 -0.63 -14.18 -23.08
N THR A 55 -0.90 -12.94 -23.50
CA THR A 55 -0.87 -11.77 -22.60
C THR A 55 -1.94 -10.80 -23.09
N ALA A 56 -3.10 -10.84 -22.43
CA ALA A 56 -4.23 -9.98 -22.77
C ALA A 56 -4.87 -9.45 -21.49
N VAL A 57 -4.18 -8.52 -20.84
CA VAL A 57 -4.87 -7.46 -20.11
C VAL A 57 -4.73 -6.23 -21.00
N PRO A 58 -5.80 -5.77 -21.68
CA PRO A 58 -5.73 -4.51 -22.40
C PRO A 58 -5.34 -3.40 -21.41
N PRO A 59 -4.57 -2.39 -21.84
CA PRO A 59 -4.15 -1.31 -20.95
C PRO A 59 -5.40 -0.65 -20.37
N PRO A 60 -5.41 -0.33 -19.06
CA PRO A 60 -6.52 0.37 -18.46
C PRO A 60 -6.72 1.70 -19.20
N THR A 61 -7.93 1.89 -19.73
CA THR A 61 -8.32 3.14 -20.39
C THR A 61 -8.11 4.31 -19.43
N SER A 62 -7.44 5.38 -19.88
CA SER A 62 -7.18 6.59 -19.10
C SER A 62 -8.43 7.26 -18.53
N ALA A 63 -9.62 6.84 -18.97
CA ALA A 63 -10.93 7.19 -18.41
C ALA A 63 -11.12 6.81 -16.92
N LEU A 64 -10.20 6.03 -16.32
CA LEU A 64 -10.15 5.75 -14.88
C LEU A 64 -9.36 6.80 -14.08
N ALA A 65 -8.65 7.73 -14.73
CA ALA A 65 -8.12 8.89 -14.03
C ALA A 65 -9.30 9.79 -13.66
N GLY A 66 -9.55 9.95 -12.35
CA GLY A 66 -10.63 10.79 -11.84
C GLY A 66 -10.57 12.22 -12.41
N THR A 67 -11.64 12.99 -12.20
CA THR A 67 -11.72 14.40 -12.58
C THR A 67 -10.44 15.15 -12.19
N LEU A 68 -9.68 15.58 -13.21
CA LEU A 68 -8.43 16.32 -13.06
C LEU A 68 -8.64 17.52 -12.11
N GLY A 69 -7.77 17.67 -11.12
CA GLY A 69 -7.72 18.86 -10.27
C GLY A 69 -8.73 18.92 -9.11
N ALA A 70 -9.38 17.81 -8.74
CA ALA A 70 -10.25 17.79 -7.56
C ALA A 70 -9.44 18.05 -6.26
N ARG A 71 -9.95 18.89 -5.36
CA ARG A 71 -9.30 19.25 -4.09
C ARG A 71 -10.09 18.70 -2.93
N HIS A 72 -9.47 17.87 -2.11
CA HIS A 72 -10.14 17.17 -1.01
C HIS A 72 -9.42 17.45 0.31
N VAL A 73 -10.18 17.69 1.36
CA VAL A 73 -9.69 17.74 2.74
C VAL A 73 -10.31 16.58 3.50
N LEU A 74 -9.46 15.65 3.97
CA LEU A 74 -9.87 14.50 4.76
C LEU A 74 -9.57 14.78 6.23
N CYS A 75 -10.59 14.90 7.07
CA CYS A 75 -10.45 15.14 8.49
C CYS A 75 -10.73 13.87 9.30
N PHE A 76 -9.69 13.30 9.92
CA PHE A 76 -9.81 12.10 10.74
C PHE A 76 -10.28 12.46 12.16
N ILE A 77 -11.45 11.94 12.54
CA ILE A 77 -12.09 12.16 13.83
C ILE A 77 -12.37 10.84 14.55
N GLY A 78 -12.61 10.92 15.86
CA GLY A 78 -12.89 9.76 16.70
C GLY A 78 -12.16 9.81 18.03
N LEU A 79 -12.49 8.89 18.92
CA LEU A 79 -11.88 8.80 20.25
C LEU A 79 -10.34 8.62 20.19
N PRO A 80 -9.62 8.97 21.26
CA PRO A 80 -8.18 8.69 21.35
C PRO A 80 -7.85 7.20 21.22
N GLU A 81 -6.64 6.89 20.77
CA GLU A 81 -6.12 5.51 20.64
C GLU A 81 -6.94 4.62 19.69
N ARG A 82 -7.54 5.23 18.67
CA ARG A 82 -8.31 4.58 17.58
C ARG A 82 -7.57 4.51 16.24
N GLY A 83 -6.25 4.65 16.22
CA GLY A 83 -5.45 4.48 14.99
C GLY A 83 -5.58 5.57 13.93
N LYS A 84 -6.13 6.74 14.25
CA LYS A 84 -6.29 7.86 13.29
C LYS A 84 -4.97 8.26 12.58
N PRO A 85 -3.84 8.46 13.29
CA PRO A 85 -2.57 8.80 12.61
C PRO A 85 -2.07 7.69 11.69
N PHE A 86 -2.29 6.43 12.07
CA PHE A 86 -1.95 5.28 11.23
C PHE A 86 -2.76 5.27 9.94
N LEU A 87 -4.08 5.48 10.03
CA LEU A 87 -4.96 5.57 8.85
C LEU A 87 -4.58 6.75 7.95
N ALA A 88 -4.28 7.92 8.52
CA ALA A 88 -3.82 9.07 7.75
C ALA A 88 -2.52 8.78 6.99
N HIS A 89 -1.55 8.11 7.63
CA HIS A 89 -0.30 7.70 6.97
C HIS A 89 -0.56 6.71 5.83
N ARG A 90 -1.35 5.67 6.08
CA ARG A 90 -1.68 4.64 5.08
C ARG A 90 -2.46 5.22 3.89
N MET A 91 -3.40 6.10 4.17
CA MET A 91 -4.17 6.81 3.14
C MET A 91 -3.26 7.68 2.28
N SER A 92 -2.30 8.39 2.90
CA SER A 92 -1.32 9.19 2.16
C SER A 92 -0.49 8.33 1.21
N GLU A 93 0.02 7.19 1.68
CA GLU A 93 0.79 6.27 0.84
C GLU A 93 -0.05 5.71 -0.33
N TYR A 94 -1.29 5.30 -0.05
CA TYR A 94 -2.19 4.76 -1.07
C TYR A 94 -2.51 5.78 -2.17
N LEU A 95 -2.93 6.98 -1.77
CA LEU A 95 -3.33 8.04 -2.70
C LEU A 95 -2.15 8.56 -3.53
N SER A 96 -0.99 8.76 -2.92
CA SER A 96 0.20 9.20 -3.64
C SER A 96 0.74 8.14 -4.58
N PHE A 97 0.66 6.85 -4.23
CA PHE A 97 1.22 5.79 -5.05
C PHE A 97 0.29 5.30 -6.17
N PHE A 98 -0.96 4.97 -5.87
CA PHE A 98 -1.89 4.39 -6.85
C PHE A 98 -2.61 5.45 -7.69
N HIS A 99 -2.84 6.63 -7.12
CA HIS A 99 -3.59 7.70 -7.78
C HIS A 99 -2.71 8.87 -8.18
N GLY A 100 -1.42 8.89 -7.82
CA GLY A 100 -0.53 10.01 -8.14
C GLY A 100 -0.93 11.34 -7.49
N ALA A 101 -1.85 11.31 -6.51
CA ALA A 101 -2.37 12.51 -5.88
C ALA A 101 -1.28 13.21 -5.06
N SER A 102 -1.24 14.54 -5.11
CA SER A 102 -0.41 15.31 -4.20
C SER A 102 -1.07 15.29 -2.83
N VAL A 103 -0.42 14.64 -1.84
CA VAL A 103 -0.97 14.50 -0.49
C VAL A 103 -0.10 15.21 0.52
N LYS A 104 -0.70 16.08 1.34
CA LYS A 104 -0.03 16.70 2.49
C LYS A 104 -0.77 16.36 3.78
N ARG A 105 0.00 16.07 4.83
CA ARG A 105 -0.48 15.72 6.17
C ARG A 105 -0.37 16.92 7.10
N PHE A 106 -1.42 17.19 7.85
CA PHE A 106 -1.55 18.30 8.80
C PHE A 106 -1.87 17.72 10.18
N ASP A 107 -0.87 17.70 11.08
CA ASP A 107 -1.01 17.20 12.43
C ASP A 107 -1.36 18.33 13.40
N LEU A 108 -2.61 18.35 13.88
CA LEU A 108 -3.12 19.39 14.78
C LEU A 108 -2.29 19.53 16.06
N THR A 109 -1.70 18.43 16.54
CA THR A 109 -0.85 18.46 17.73
C THR A 109 0.43 19.27 17.49
N GLN A 110 0.97 19.24 16.28
CA GLN A 110 2.17 20.01 15.93
C GLN A 110 1.85 21.49 15.76
N TYR A 111 0.71 21.80 15.11
CA TYR A 111 0.27 23.19 14.96
C TYR A 111 0.00 23.86 16.31
N ALA A 112 -0.71 23.20 17.21
CA ALA A 112 -0.95 23.72 18.56
C ALA A 112 0.35 23.92 19.37
N ALA A 113 1.34 23.05 19.16
CA ALA A 113 2.65 23.19 19.81
C ALA A 113 3.50 24.32 19.21
N ALA A 114 3.38 24.57 17.90
CA ALA A 114 4.20 25.54 17.17
C ALA A 114 3.77 27.00 17.41
N THR A 115 2.46 27.25 17.50
CA THR A 115 1.92 28.59 17.81
C THR A 115 2.12 28.96 19.29
N GLY A 116 2.06 27.96 20.18
CA GLY A 116 2.07 28.19 21.63
C GLY A 116 0.80 28.86 22.17
N ALA A 117 -0.21 29.07 21.32
CA ALA A 117 -1.46 29.71 21.70
C ALA A 117 -2.37 28.73 22.48
N PRO A 118 -3.33 29.22 23.29
CA PRO A 118 -4.25 28.37 24.02
C PRO A 118 -5.00 27.40 23.11
N ALA A 119 -5.30 26.20 23.63
CA ALA A 119 -6.01 25.18 22.88
C ALA A 119 -7.39 25.68 22.41
N GLY A 120 -7.69 25.50 21.12
CA GLY A 120 -8.93 26.00 20.52
C GLY A 120 -8.95 27.48 20.18
N SER A 121 -7.80 28.17 20.25
CA SER A 121 -7.67 29.54 19.74
C SER A 121 -7.85 29.60 18.22
N GLU A 122 -8.39 30.72 17.73
CA GLU A 122 -8.51 30.97 16.28
C GLU A 122 -7.14 31.01 15.61
N GLU A 123 -6.09 31.47 16.32
CA GLU A 123 -4.72 31.52 15.81
C GLU A 123 -4.19 30.15 15.36
N ASN A 124 -4.44 29.09 16.15
CA ASN A 124 -4.08 27.71 15.78
C ASN A 124 -4.81 27.28 14.52
N ALA A 125 -6.10 27.62 14.43
CA ALA A 125 -6.97 27.19 13.34
C ALA A 125 -6.65 27.93 12.04
N ASP A 126 -6.30 29.21 12.13
CA ASP A 126 -5.85 30.06 11.02
C ASP A 126 -4.48 29.63 10.51
N ALA A 127 -3.58 29.18 11.38
CA ALA A 127 -2.30 28.60 10.96
C ALA A 127 -2.50 27.36 10.07
N VAL A 128 -3.37 26.44 10.49
CA VAL A 128 -3.73 25.25 9.70
C VAL A 128 -4.39 25.67 8.38
N LEU A 129 -5.35 26.60 8.42
CA LEU A 129 -6.09 27.05 7.24
C LEU A 129 -5.16 27.74 6.22
N ARG A 130 -4.22 28.57 6.69
CA ARG A 130 -3.23 29.24 5.84
C ARG A 130 -2.39 28.24 5.07
N ASP A 131 -1.81 27.27 5.76
CA ASP A 131 -0.96 26.24 5.14
C ASP A 131 -1.75 25.30 4.23
N LEU A 132 -3.00 25.00 4.61
CA LEU A 132 -3.93 24.22 3.80
C LEU A 132 -4.25 24.95 2.49
N LYS A 133 -4.63 26.23 2.55
CA LYS A 133 -4.91 27.03 1.34
C LYS A 133 -3.66 27.18 0.48
N ALA A 134 -2.49 27.44 1.07
CA ALA A 134 -1.23 27.49 0.33
C ALA A 134 -0.95 26.17 -0.41
N PHE A 135 -1.19 25.03 0.25
CA PHE A 135 -1.07 23.72 -0.37
C PHE A 135 -2.13 23.46 -1.44
N MET A 136 -3.36 23.94 -1.28
CA MET A 136 -4.43 23.75 -2.28
C MET A 136 -4.26 24.64 -3.52
N SER A 137 -3.64 25.81 -3.34
CA SER A 137 -3.45 26.83 -4.37
C SER A 137 -2.14 26.72 -5.14
N SER A 138 -1.13 26.00 -4.63
CA SER A 138 0.14 25.92 -5.34
C SER A 138 -0.07 25.34 -6.75
N SER A 139 0.70 25.76 -7.75
CA SER A 139 0.70 25.05 -9.05
C SER A 139 1.62 23.83 -8.93
N PRO A 140 1.38 22.71 -9.65
CA PRO A 140 2.35 21.62 -9.72
C PRO A 140 3.77 22.08 -10.11
N ALA A 141 3.92 23.26 -10.72
CA ALA A 141 5.22 23.85 -11.05
C ALA A 141 5.91 24.67 -9.92
N ALA A 142 5.21 25.01 -8.82
CA ALA A 142 5.65 26.05 -7.88
C ALA A 142 6.23 25.55 -6.53
N GLY A 143 6.26 24.24 -6.28
CA GLY A 143 6.89 23.64 -5.09
C GLY A 143 8.42 23.53 -5.18
N ARG A 144 9.09 24.45 -5.89
CA ARG A 144 10.55 24.53 -5.90
C ARG A 144 11.00 25.42 -4.76
N ASN A 145 11.75 24.85 -3.83
CA ASN A 145 12.38 25.46 -2.67
C ASN A 145 11.43 25.94 -1.55
N MET A 146 11.50 25.23 -0.42
CA MET A 146 11.55 25.72 0.97
C MET A 146 10.82 24.71 1.85
N ASP A 147 11.59 23.79 2.44
CA ASP A 147 11.42 23.31 3.82
C ASP A 147 12.40 22.15 4.08
N ALA A 148 13.67 22.52 4.19
CA ALA A 148 14.70 21.74 4.87
C ALA A 148 15.36 22.65 5.92
N CYS A 149 14.65 22.90 7.03
CA CYS A 149 15.20 23.40 8.29
C CYS A 149 14.78 22.39 9.37
N SER A 150 15.59 21.97 10.33
CA SER A 150 16.93 22.33 10.76
C SER A 150 17.47 21.17 11.61
N GLY A 151 18.68 20.70 11.32
CA GLY A 151 19.36 19.70 12.15
C GLY A 151 20.85 19.95 12.12
N LYS A 152 21.34 20.81 13.03
CA LYS A 152 22.77 21.03 13.27
C LYS A 152 23.42 19.70 13.67
N MET A 153 24.37 19.20 12.88
CA MET A 153 25.43 18.34 13.41
C MET A 153 26.80 18.80 12.88
N ARG A 154 27.73 18.82 13.84
CA ARG A 154 29.04 19.45 13.81
C ARG A 154 29.97 18.74 12.82
N THR A 155 30.71 19.54 12.06
CA THR A 155 31.90 19.10 11.32
C THR A 155 33.09 18.97 12.27
N SER A 156 33.72 17.81 12.33
CA SER A 156 35.13 17.70 12.71
C SER A 156 35.92 17.22 11.50
N SER A 157 36.82 18.10 11.08
CA SER A 157 37.90 17.98 10.10
C SER A 157 38.64 16.65 10.09
N LEU A 158 39.10 16.22 8.91
CA LEU A 158 40.52 15.95 8.60
C LEU A 158 40.73 15.67 7.08
N SER A 159 41.45 16.60 6.44
CA SER A 159 42.45 16.50 5.34
C SER A 159 42.25 15.62 4.08
N GLU A 160 42.23 16.31 2.93
CA GLU A 160 42.51 15.93 1.52
C GLU A 160 44.03 15.69 1.20
N PRO A 161 44.52 15.47 -0.06
CA PRO A 161 44.08 14.64 -1.21
C PRO A 161 45.26 13.96 -2.01
N SER A 162 44.95 13.15 -3.05
CA SER A 162 45.64 13.10 -4.37
C SER A 162 44.83 12.24 -5.37
N LEU A 163 44.23 12.78 -6.45
CA LEU A 163 44.72 13.17 -7.79
C LEU A 163 45.20 12.01 -8.70
N SER A 164 44.30 11.48 -9.54
CA SER A 164 44.43 11.43 -11.02
C SER A 164 43.31 10.59 -11.66
N ASP A 165 42.38 11.25 -12.35
CA ASP A 165 42.08 11.04 -13.78
C ASP A 165 40.71 11.64 -14.12
N ALA A 166 40.76 12.69 -14.93
CA ALA A 166 39.61 13.42 -15.42
C ALA A 166 38.91 12.62 -16.54
N VAL A 167 37.70 12.17 -16.24
CA VAL A 167 36.65 11.91 -17.23
C VAL A 167 35.49 12.79 -16.82
N ASP A 168 34.99 13.61 -17.75
CA ASP A 168 33.82 14.47 -17.57
C ASP A 168 32.61 13.62 -17.14
N GLU A 169 32.39 13.51 -15.83
CA GLU A 169 31.12 13.09 -15.27
C GLU A 169 30.15 14.26 -15.42
N VAL A 170 29.34 14.21 -16.48
CA VAL A 170 28.07 14.95 -16.49
C VAL A 170 27.23 14.38 -15.35
N GLU A 171 27.26 15.03 -14.20
CA GLU A 171 26.40 14.67 -13.08
C GLU A 171 24.95 14.57 -13.58
N PRO A 172 24.25 13.45 -13.32
CA PRO A 172 22.83 13.39 -13.64
C PRO A 172 22.16 14.43 -12.76
N VAL A 173 21.67 15.50 -13.38
CA VAL A 173 20.75 16.44 -12.75
C VAL A 173 19.66 15.60 -12.09
N VAL A 174 19.69 15.53 -10.77
CA VAL A 174 18.68 14.83 -9.98
C VAL A 174 17.41 15.68 -10.05
N VAL A 175 16.72 15.62 -11.20
CA VAL A 175 15.34 16.07 -11.31
C VAL A 175 14.56 15.16 -10.38
N ALA A 176 14.14 15.72 -9.24
CA ALA A 176 13.50 14.99 -8.16
C ALA A 176 12.43 14.03 -8.71
N GLN A 177 12.61 12.74 -8.45
CA GLN A 177 11.82 11.62 -8.98
C GLN A 177 10.31 11.71 -8.66
N ASP A 178 9.92 12.52 -7.67
CA ASP A 178 8.52 12.84 -7.37
C ASP A 178 7.86 13.72 -8.45
N SER A 179 8.65 14.47 -9.23
CA SER A 179 8.16 15.39 -10.27
C SER A 179 7.63 14.64 -11.50
N MET A 180 8.20 13.48 -11.84
CA MET A 180 7.73 12.68 -12.99
C MET A 180 6.41 11.94 -12.68
N ARG A 181 6.18 11.56 -11.41
CA ARG A 181 4.92 10.92 -11.00
C ARG A 181 3.70 11.84 -11.20
N GLN A 182 3.89 13.14 -11.04
CA GLN A 182 2.83 14.15 -11.16
C GLN A 182 2.50 14.55 -12.61
N GLN A 183 3.37 14.20 -13.58
CA GLN A 183 3.25 14.73 -14.95
C GLN A 183 2.22 14.02 -15.84
N ALA A 184 1.74 12.83 -15.47
CA ALA A 184 0.85 12.05 -16.35
C ALA A 184 -0.59 11.87 -15.82
N VAL A 185 -0.82 11.96 -14.50
CA VAL A 185 -2.14 11.73 -13.89
C VAL A 185 -2.33 12.65 -12.68
N ASP A 186 -2.73 13.91 -12.89
CA ASP A 186 -3.11 14.80 -11.78
C ASP A 186 -4.51 14.40 -11.26
N SER A 187 -4.56 13.38 -10.41
CA SER A 187 -5.79 12.98 -9.71
C SER A 187 -6.24 14.00 -8.66
N GLY A 188 -5.53 15.13 -8.53
CA GLY A 188 -5.86 16.22 -7.64
C GLY A 188 -5.02 16.27 -6.36
N ARG A 189 -5.52 17.06 -5.41
CA ARG A 189 -4.80 17.41 -4.17
C ARG A 189 -5.59 17.01 -2.96
N VAL A 190 -4.91 16.36 -2.02
CA VAL A 190 -5.56 15.82 -0.83
C VAL A 190 -4.82 16.29 0.42
N ALA A 191 -5.48 17.07 1.26
CA ALA A 191 -4.97 17.39 2.59
C ALA A 191 -5.55 16.40 3.61
N LEU A 192 -4.71 15.83 4.45
CA LEU A 192 -5.10 14.93 5.54
C LEU A 192 -4.92 15.64 6.87
N ILE A 193 -6.02 15.97 7.55
CA ILE A 193 -6.01 16.56 8.89
C ILE A 193 -6.22 15.45 9.91
N TYR A 194 -5.31 15.34 10.88
CA TYR A 194 -5.43 14.40 12.00
C TYR A 194 -4.70 14.94 13.23
N ALA A 195 -4.80 14.22 14.35
CA ALA A 195 -4.07 14.56 15.57
C ALA A 195 -3.31 13.34 16.12
N THR A 196 -2.01 13.48 16.33
CA THR A 196 -1.16 12.46 16.97
C THR A 196 -1.48 12.30 18.46
N ASP A 197 -1.75 13.41 19.16
CA ASP A 197 -2.31 13.42 20.50
C ASP A 197 -3.71 14.04 20.50
N THR A 198 -4.70 13.15 20.40
CA THR A 198 -6.12 13.53 20.43
C THR A 198 -6.52 14.18 21.76
N PHE A 199 -5.83 13.88 22.86
CA PHE A 199 -6.16 14.54 24.13
C PHE A 199 -5.72 16.00 24.13
N ALA A 200 -4.53 16.28 23.60
CA ALA A 200 -4.02 17.64 23.50
C ALA A 200 -4.83 18.46 22.47
N SER A 201 -5.24 17.83 21.37
CA SER A 201 -5.99 18.50 20.30
C SER A 201 -7.49 18.59 20.55
N PHE A 202 -8.01 18.21 21.73
CA PHE A 202 -9.46 18.15 21.98
C PHE A 202 -10.14 19.52 21.78
N GLY A 203 -9.48 20.59 22.24
CA GLY A 203 -10.00 21.96 22.18
C GLY A 203 -9.98 22.55 20.78
N GLU A 204 -9.09 22.07 19.90
CA GLU A 204 -8.83 22.63 18.57
C GLU A 204 -10.09 22.68 17.71
N LEU A 205 -10.25 23.74 16.92
CA LEU A 205 -11.43 23.93 16.06
C LEU A 205 -11.51 22.85 14.97
N TRP A 206 -10.36 22.52 14.36
CA TRP A 206 -10.23 21.44 13.37
C TRP A 206 -10.34 20.02 13.94
N SER A 207 -10.51 19.84 15.26
CA SER A 207 -10.57 18.50 15.87
C SER A 207 -11.82 17.69 15.51
N GLY A 208 -12.88 18.36 15.06
CA GLY A 208 -14.15 17.72 14.66
C GLY A 208 -14.85 16.94 15.78
N THR A 209 -14.57 17.28 17.04
CA THR A 209 -15.06 16.55 18.23
C THR A 209 -16.52 16.78 18.57
N SER A 210 -17.10 17.87 18.07
CA SER A 210 -18.51 18.23 18.24
C SER A 210 -19.12 18.64 16.90
N LYS A 211 -20.46 18.68 16.83
CA LYS A 211 -21.18 19.12 15.62
C LYS A 211 -20.79 20.55 15.24
N GLU A 212 -20.66 21.44 16.23
CA GLU A 212 -20.32 22.85 16.03
C GLU A 212 -18.93 22.99 15.39
N ARG A 213 -17.94 22.19 15.82
CA ARG A 213 -16.59 22.21 15.24
C ARG A 213 -16.55 21.68 13.81
N ARG A 214 -17.32 20.63 13.51
CA ARG A 214 -17.40 20.10 12.14
C ARG A 214 -18.09 21.08 11.20
N ARG A 215 -19.16 21.72 11.68
CA ARG A 215 -19.85 22.80 10.96
C ARG A 215 -18.94 23.99 10.72
N TRP A 216 -18.24 24.45 11.75
CA TRP A 216 -17.25 25.53 11.64
C TRP A 216 -16.19 25.22 10.57
N ALA A 217 -15.61 24.02 10.57
CA ALA A 217 -14.60 23.61 9.60
C ALA A 217 -15.17 23.56 8.16
N TYR A 218 -16.41 23.11 8.01
CA TYR A 218 -17.12 23.11 6.73
C TYR A 218 -17.31 24.54 6.22
N ASP A 219 -17.94 25.41 7.04
CA ASP A 219 -18.24 26.79 6.67
C ASP A 219 -16.97 27.57 6.33
N LYS A 220 -15.89 27.39 7.11
CA LYS A 220 -14.59 28.01 6.86
C LYS A 220 -13.95 27.65 5.51
N LEU A 221 -14.17 26.43 5.03
CA LEU A 221 -13.70 26.03 3.70
C LEU A 221 -14.63 26.51 2.59
N GLN A 222 -15.94 26.67 2.87
CA GLN A 222 -16.90 27.19 1.89
C GLN A 222 -16.87 28.72 1.74
N GLU A 223 -16.31 29.46 2.72
CA GLU A 223 -16.11 30.91 2.64
C GLU A 223 -15.32 31.34 1.39
N ASP A 224 -14.41 30.48 0.91
CA ASP A 224 -13.53 30.77 -0.22
C ASP A 224 -14.02 30.11 -1.51
N GLN A 225 -14.95 30.78 -2.21
CA GLN A 225 -15.51 30.29 -3.47
C GLN A 225 -14.48 30.19 -4.61
N SER A 226 -13.30 30.80 -4.46
CA SER A 226 -12.25 30.74 -5.48
C SER A 226 -11.54 29.38 -5.55
N LEU A 227 -11.65 28.58 -4.49
CA LEU A 227 -11.04 27.27 -4.36
C LEU A 227 -12.11 26.25 -3.95
N PRO A 228 -12.74 25.54 -4.92
CA PRO A 228 -13.69 24.50 -4.59
C PRO A 228 -12.96 23.35 -3.88
N ILE A 229 -13.12 23.29 -2.55
CA ILE A 229 -12.52 22.29 -1.68
C ILE A 229 -13.64 21.43 -1.10
N GLU A 230 -13.46 20.12 -1.21
CA GLU A 230 -14.41 19.14 -0.72
C GLU A 230 -13.94 18.60 0.63
N LEU A 231 -14.65 18.96 1.70
CA LEU A 231 -14.37 18.46 3.04
C LEU A 231 -15.06 17.11 3.27
N ILE A 232 -14.28 16.12 3.72
CA ILE A 232 -14.74 14.77 4.03
C ILE A 232 -14.28 14.42 5.45
N PHE A 233 -15.21 14.05 6.33
CA PHE A 233 -14.87 13.53 7.66
C PHE A 233 -14.72 12.01 7.64
N ILE A 234 -13.66 11.49 8.25
CA ILE A 234 -13.45 10.06 8.46
C ILE A 234 -13.52 9.79 9.96
N GLU A 235 -14.62 9.23 10.43
CA GLU A 235 -14.81 8.86 11.83
C GLU A 235 -14.42 7.41 12.07
N VAL A 236 -13.49 7.20 13.00
CA VAL A 236 -13.03 5.86 13.37
C VAL A 236 -13.67 5.47 14.71
N ILE A 237 -14.56 4.48 14.66
CA ILE A 237 -15.31 3.99 15.82
C ILE A 237 -14.82 2.57 16.10
N ILE A 238 -14.34 2.33 17.32
CA ILE A 238 -14.07 0.96 17.79
C ILE A 238 -14.97 0.70 18.99
N ARG A 239 -15.84 -0.30 18.87
CA ARG A 239 -16.81 -0.66 19.90
C ARG A 239 -16.12 -1.35 21.09
N PRO A 240 -16.64 -1.21 22.32
CA PRO A 240 -15.96 -1.70 23.53
C PRO A 240 -15.72 -3.22 23.58
N ASP A 241 -16.63 -4.00 22.98
CA ASP A 241 -16.64 -5.46 22.93
C ASP A 241 -15.56 -6.03 21.99
N ALA A 242 -15.33 -5.39 20.84
CA ALA A 242 -14.29 -5.76 19.88
C ALA A 242 -12.95 -5.03 20.14
N GLY A 243 -12.97 -3.93 20.90
CA GLY A 243 -11.92 -2.92 20.86
C GLY A 243 -10.91 -2.91 21.99
N ARG A 244 -11.17 -3.56 23.13
CA ARG A 244 -10.30 -3.40 24.31
C ARG A 244 -8.86 -3.87 24.06
N ASN A 245 -8.69 -4.94 23.29
CA ASN A 245 -7.38 -5.48 22.94
C ASN A 245 -6.68 -4.59 21.89
N LEU A 246 -7.41 -4.07 20.90
CA LEU A 246 -6.87 -3.14 19.90
C LEU A 246 -6.41 -1.81 20.51
N VAL A 247 -7.20 -1.25 21.43
CA VAL A 247 -6.85 0.00 22.13
C VAL A 247 -5.61 -0.19 22.99
N ASN A 248 -5.52 -1.32 23.73
CA ASN A 248 -4.32 -1.67 24.48
C ASN A 248 -3.10 -1.88 23.57
N ALA A 249 -3.28 -2.49 22.40
CA ALA A 249 -2.21 -2.67 21.42
C ALA A 249 -1.74 -1.32 20.86
N ASN A 250 -2.65 -0.41 20.54
CA ASN A 250 -2.33 0.94 20.10
C ASN A 250 -1.56 1.73 21.16
N ILE A 251 -2.00 1.67 22.43
CA ILE A 251 -1.31 2.31 23.56
C ILE A 251 0.14 1.79 23.67
N ARG A 252 0.33 0.47 23.57
CA ARG A 252 1.66 -0.17 23.61
C ARG A 252 2.52 0.22 22.42
N SER A 253 1.95 0.22 21.22
CA SER A 253 2.65 0.61 19.98
C SER A 253 3.09 2.07 20.02
N LYS A 254 2.23 2.97 20.52
CA LYS A 254 2.55 4.39 20.70
C LYS A 254 3.66 4.61 21.73
N ALA A 255 3.65 3.89 22.86
CA ALA A 255 4.73 3.94 23.84
C ALA A 255 6.06 3.47 23.23
N ALA A 256 6.05 2.35 22.50
CA ALA A 256 7.23 1.83 21.82
C ALA A 256 7.79 2.80 20.76
N ALA A 257 6.92 3.44 19.97
CA ALA A 257 7.32 4.46 19.01
C ALA A 257 7.98 5.69 19.65
N GLN A 258 7.65 5.99 20.91
CA GLN A 258 8.28 7.05 21.70
C GLN A 258 9.55 6.59 22.43
N GLY A 259 10.01 5.36 22.22
CA GLY A 259 11.16 4.77 22.93
C GLY A 259 10.90 4.56 24.42
N LYS A 260 9.63 4.56 24.86
CA LYS A 260 9.24 4.37 26.26
C LYS A 260 9.12 2.87 26.58
N PRO A 261 9.36 2.48 27.85
CA PRO A 261 9.11 1.11 28.28
C PRO A 261 7.64 0.74 28.12
N GLN A 262 7.32 -0.56 28.18
CA GLN A 262 5.92 -0.98 28.13
C GLN A 262 5.11 -0.30 29.25
N PRO A 263 3.95 0.28 28.93
CA PRO A 263 3.16 1.05 29.87
C PRO A 263 2.67 0.13 31.00
N SER A 264 2.76 0.64 32.23
CA SER A 264 2.28 -0.10 33.41
C SER A 264 0.76 -0.29 33.36
N VAL A 265 0.24 -1.30 34.07
CA VAL A 265 -1.20 -1.54 34.19
C VAL A 265 -1.94 -0.29 34.68
N MET A 266 -1.33 0.46 35.60
CA MET A 266 -1.89 1.72 36.12
C MET A 266 -1.92 2.83 35.08
N GLU A 267 -0.91 2.94 34.23
CA GLU A 267 -0.87 3.92 33.13
C GLU A 267 -1.93 3.61 32.08
N VAL A 268 -2.04 2.34 31.68
CA VAL A 268 -3.10 1.88 30.77
C VAL A 268 -4.47 2.20 31.35
N LYS A 269 -4.70 1.96 32.65
CA LYS A 269 -5.96 2.30 33.34
C LYS A 269 -6.23 3.81 33.32
N ARG A 270 -5.21 4.64 33.56
CA ARG A 270 -5.31 6.11 33.50
C ARG A 270 -5.67 6.58 32.09
N ILE A 271 -5.09 6.00 31.05
CA ILE A 271 -5.42 6.31 29.66
C ILE A 271 -6.89 5.93 29.37
N HIS A 272 -7.35 4.75 29.81
CA HIS A 272 -8.75 4.36 29.66
C HIS A 272 -9.70 5.34 30.34
N GLN A 273 -9.37 5.80 31.55
CA GLN A 273 -10.16 6.79 32.25
C GLN A 273 -10.25 8.11 31.44
N ARG A 274 -9.13 8.59 30.91
CA ARG A 274 -9.13 9.78 30.04
C ARG A 274 -9.94 9.59 28.76
N ILE A 275 -9.93 8.39 28.17
CA ILE A 275 -10.77 8.06 27.01
C ILE A 275 -12.26 8.15 27.40
N THR A 276 -12.63 7.63 28.56
CA THR A 276 -14.01 7.72 29.08
C THR A 276 -14.42 9.17 29.34
N GLU A 277 -13.53 9.98 29.90
CA GLU A 277 -13.77 11.42 30.11
C GLU A 277 -13.97 12.15 28.77
N TYR A 278 -13.10 11.88 27.79
CA TYR A 278 -13.22 12.42 26.43
C TYR A 278 -14.55 12.03 25.78
N ALA A 279 -14.98 10.77 25.95
CA ALA A 279 -16.21 10.26 25.36
C ALA A 279 -17.48 10.97 25.85
N ARG A 280 -17.45 11.63 27.02
CA ARG A 280 -18.59 12.42 27.54
C ARG A 280 -18.85 13.68 26.73
N SER A 281 -17.80 14.25 26.13
CA SER A 281 -17.87 15.50 25.38
C SER A 281 -17.79 15.29 23.87
N TYR A 282 -17.43 14.08 23.42
CA TYR A 282 -17.34 13.73 22.01
C TYR A 282 -18.73 13.40 21.45
N THR A 283 -19.10 14.08 20.36
CA THR A 283 -20.34 13.77 19.61
C THR A 283 -19.99 13.11 18.30
N THR A 284 -20.44 11.87 18.10
CA THR A 284 -20.26 11.13 16.83
C THR A 284 -20.97 11.87 15.69
N LEU A 285 -20.58 11.62 14.44
CA LEU A 285 -21.38 12.07 13.30
C LEU A 285 -22.78 11.42 13.40
N GLN A 286 -23.82 12.19 13.15
CA GLN A 286 -25.19 11.68 13.18
C GLN A 286 -25.66 11.26 11.78
N ASP A 287 -26.83 10.62 11.74
CA ASP A 287 -27.60 10.27 10.52
C ASP A 287 -29.07 10.66 10.76
N ASP A 288 -29.26 11.73 11.56
CA ASP A 288 -30.52 12.24 12.06
C ASP A 288 -31.04 13.42 11.24
N GLY A 289 -30.43 13.71 10.09
CA GLY A 289 -30.70 14.89 9.27
C GLY A 289 -29.82 16.10 9.58
N SER A 290 -29.12 16.14 10.70
CA SER A 290 -28.39 17.36 11.13
C SER A 290 -27.04 17.60 10.44
N GLU A 291 -26.47 16.56 9.82
CA GLU A 291 -25.15 16.61 9.17
C GLU A 291 -25.17 15.95 7.79
N ASP A 292 -26.36 15.79 7.21
CA ASP A 292 -26.59 15.08 5.94
C ASP A 292 -25.98 15.83 4.74
N ASP A 293 -25.71 17.12 4.87
CA ASP A 293 -25.05 17.98 3.88
C ASP A 293 -23.51 17.82 3.87
N ILE A 294 -22.94 17.19 4.90
CA ILE A 294 -21.51 16.99 5.05
C ILE A 294 -21.10 15.61 4.53
N ALA A 295 -20.05 15.54 3.70
CA ALA A 295 -19.51 14.26 3.25
C ALA A 295 -18.74 13.56 4.39
N PHE A 296 -19.05 12.29 4.64
CA PHE A 296 -18.36 11.53 5.67
C PHE A 296 -18.30 10.02 5.43
N VAL A 297 -17.37 9.38 6.13
CA VAL A 297 -17.22 7.93 6.25
C VAL A 297 -17.12 7.57 7.73
N LYS A 298 -18.01 6.72 8.24
CA LYS A 298 -17.87 6.09 9.56
C LYS A 298 -17.30 4.70 9.38
N LEU A 299 -16.08 4.51 9.87
CA LEU A 299 -15.38 3.24 9.88
C LEU A 299 -15.57 2.57 11.24
N ILE A 300 -16.48 1.60 11.32
CA ILE A 300 -16.79 0.87 12.55
C ILE A 300 -15.98 -0.43 12.57
N ASP A 301 -15.15 -0.57 13.60
CA ASP A 301 -14.22 -1.67 13.84
C ASP A 301 -13.35 -2.00 12.61
N TYR A 302 -12.78 -0.97 11.97
CA TYR A 302 -11.88 -1.10 10.80
C TYR A 302 -12.44 -1.94 9.65
N GLY A 303 -13.69 -1.66 9.27
CA GLY A 303 -14.29 -2.21 8.05
C GLY A 303 -15.38 -3.24 8.30
N LYS A 304 -15.57 -3.73 9.54
CA LYS A 304 -16.71 -4.61 9.88
C LYS A 304 -18.06 -3.99 9.51
N ARG A 305 -18.16 -2.67 9.65
CA ARG A 305 -19.26 -1.88 9.08
C ARG A 305 -18.74 -0.52 8.62
N VAL A 306 -19.11 -0.14 7.41
CA VAL A 306 -18.80 1.18 6.84
C VAL A 306 -20.11 1.90 6.56
N ILE A 307 -20.25 3.13 7.04
CA ILE A 307 -21.38 4.02 6.71
C ILE A 307 -20.81 5.19 5.93
N VAL A 308 -21.42 5.51 4.79
CA VAL A 308 -20.96 6.60 3.91
C VAL A 308 -22.08 7.59 3.68
N ASN A 309 -21.74 8.87 3.63
CA ASN A 309 -22.67 9.94 3.27
C ASN A 309 -22.04 10.89 2.24
N ARG A 310 -22.80 11.25 1.21
CA ARG A 310 -22.40 12.14 0.09
C ARG A 310 -21.03 11.84 -0.52
N MET A 311 -20.67 10.55 -0.63
CA MET A 311 -19.43 10.11 -1.28
C MET A 311 -19.67 9.85 -2.77
N HIS A 312 -19.70 10.92 -3.58
CA HIS A 312 -19.85 10.82 -5.03
C HIS A 312 -18.53 11.13 -5.76
N GLY A 313 -18.33 10.51 -6.91
CA GLY A 313 -17.13 10.70 -7.74
C GLY A 313 -16.07 9.62 -7.52
N TYR A 314 -15.14 9.55 -8.49
CA TYR A 314 -14.16 8.47 -8.57
C TYR A 314 -13.25 8.40 -7.33
N LEU A 315 -12.54 9.49 -7.03
CA LEU A 315 -11.56 9.51 -5.93
C LEU A 315 -12.23 9.22 -4.59
N ARG A 316 -13.40 9.83 -4.32
CA ARG A 316 -14.17 9.59 -3.10
C ARG A 316 -14.57 8.13 -2.91
N MET A 317 -15.00 7.46 -3.98
CA MET A 317 -15.35 6.03 -3.90
C MET A 317 -14.12 5.13 -3.73
N ARG A 318 -12.97 5.50 -4.29
CA ARG A 318 -11.70 4.81 -4.03
C ARG A 318 -11.23 4.96 -2.58
N LEU A 319 -11.44 6.13 -1.97
CA LEU A 319 -11.22 6.34 -0.54
C LEU A 319 -12.06 5.37 0.31
N VAL A 320 -13.35 5.25 0.00
CA VAL A 320 -14.26 4.33 0.71
C VAL A 320 -13.79 2.88 0.53
N GLN A 321 -13.45 2.49 -0.70
CA GLN A 321 -12.96 1.14 -1.00
C GLN A 321 -11.71 0.84 -0.17
N PHE A 322 -10.70 1.72 -0.18
CA PHE A 322 -9.48 1.56 0.61
C PHE A 322 -9.75 1.50 2.13
N LEU A 323 -10.59 2.39 2.65
CA LEU A 323 -10.94 2.39 4.08
C LEU A 323 -11.72 1.14 4.49
N SER A 324 -12.48 0.54 3.59
CA SER A 324 -13.23 -0.68 3.88
C SER A 324 -12.35 -1.93 3.97
N THR A 325 -11.17 -1.92 3.34
CA THR A 325 -10.25 -3.08 3.32
C THR A 325 -9.08 -2.97 4.29
N ILE A 326 -8.93 -1.83 4.96
CA ILE A 326 -7.82 -1.63 5.90
C ILE A 326 -8.00 -2.46 7.16
N HIS A 327 -7.01 -3.31 7.45
CA HIS A 327 -6.98 -4.11 8.67
C HIS A 327 -5.96 -3.55 9.68
N THR A 328 -6.20 -3.76 10.97
CA THR A 328 -5.26 -3.41 12.05
C THR A 328 -4.27 -4.50 12.38
N THR A 329 -4.56 -5.73 11.97
CA THR A 329 -3.69 -6.87 12.21
C THR A 329 -2.39 -6.72 11.41
N PRO A 330 -1.22 -6.97 12.01
CA PRO A 330 0.03 -6.99 11.27
C PRO A 330 0.09 -8.26 10.41
N HIS A 331 0.18 -8.11 9.09
CA HIS A 331 0.44 -9.21 8.17
C HIS A 331 1.87 -9.13 7.65
N VAL A 332 2.50 -10.30 7.56
CA VAL A 332 3.80 -10.45 6.90
C VAL A 332 3.55 -10.82 5.45
N ILE A 333 4.14 -10.05 4.54
CA ILE A 333 4.03 -10.29 3.10
C ILE A 333 5.43 -10.59 2.58
N TYR A 334 5.58 -11.79 2.01
CA TYR A 334 6.80 -12.23 1.36
C TYR A 334 6.68 -11.98 -0.14
N LEU A 335 7.69 -11.31 -0.70
CA LEU A 335 7.77 -11.07 -2.14
C LEU A 335 9.05 -11.72 -2.67
N SER A 336 8.92 -12.46 -3.76
CA SER A 336 10.04 -12.95 -4.53
C SER A 336 9.70 -12.94 -6.01
N ARG A 337 10.72 -12.79 -6.86
CA ARG A 337 10.59 -13.06 -8.29
C ARG A 337 10.50 -14.58 -8.51
N HIS A 338 10.11 -14.98 -9.71
CA HIS A 338 10.33 -16.34 -10.17
C HIS A 338 11.82 -16.70 -10.14
N GLY A 339 12.15 -17.99 -10.05
CA GLY A 339 13.50 -18.48 -10.30
C GLY A 339 14.01 -18.04 -11.67
N GLN A 340 15.32 -18.03 -11.86
CA GLN A 340 15.94 -17.63 -13.13
C GLN A 340 15.30 -18.41 -14.30
N SER A 341 14.83 -17.69 -15.32
CA SER A 341 14.27 -18.28 -16.53
C SER A 341 15.29 -18.39 -17.65
N GLU A 342 15.00 -19.19 -18.68
CA GLU A 342 15.81 -19.26 -19.90
C GLU A 342 15.99 -17.87 -20.55
N TYR A 343 14.98 -17.00 -20.52
CA TYR A 343 15.14 -15.64 -21.06
C TYR A 343 16.02 -14.77 -20.18
N ASN A 344 16.06 -14.99 -18.87
CA ASN A 344 17.02 -14.27 -18.03
C ASN A 344 18.46 -14.63 -18.40
N VAL A 345 18.73 -15.92 -18.66
CA VAL A 345 20.05 -16.39 -19.15
C VAL A 345 20.38 -15.76 -20.51
N LEU A 346 19.39 -15.67 -21.40
CA LEU A 346 19.57 -15.08 -22.74
C LEU A 346 19.46 -13.55 -22.78
N ALA A 347 19.27 -12.87 -21.65
CA ALA A 347 19.02 -11.43 -21.52
C ALA A 347 17.84 -10.91 -22.38
N LYS A 348 16.80 -11.73 -22.55
CA LYS A 348 15.56 -11.39 -23.25
C LYS A 348 14.49 -10.90 -22.29
N ILE A 349 13.68 -9.94 -22.72
CA ILE A 349 12.56 -9.40 -21.92
C ILE A 349 11.23 -10.07 -22.27
N GLY A 350 10.27 -10.02 -21.35
CA GLY A 350 8.93 -10.57 -21.56
C GLY A 350 8.90 -12.09 -21.74
N GLY A 351 7.98 -12.54 -22.57
CA GLY A 351 7.74 -13.92 -22.95
C GLY A 351 7.19 -14.78 -21.83
N ASN A 352 7.08 -16.08 -22.15
CA ASN A 352 6.67 -17.11 -21.19
C ASN A 352 7.68 -18.28 -21.14
N PRO A 353 8.98 -18.01 -20.90
CA PRO A 353 10.00 -19.05 -20.86
C PRO A 353 9.85 -19.96 -19.62
N PRO A 354 10.33 -21.21 -19.69
CA PRO A 354 10.49 -22.07 -18.53
C PRO A 354 11.64 -21.59 -17.63
N LEU A 355 11.81 -22.26 -16.50
CA LEU A 355 12.95 -22.05 -15.60
C LEU A 355 14.25 -22.59 -16.22
N SER A 356 15.37 -21.97 -15.88
CA SER A 356 16.71 -22.54 -16.11
C SER A 356 17.03 -23.58 -15.04
N PRO A 357 18.10 -24.40 -15.21
CA PRO A 357 18.53 -25.34 -14.17
C PRO A 357 18.80 -24.66 -12.82
N ALA A 358 19.32 -23.43 -12.83
CA ALA A 358 19.51 -22.64 -11.60
C ALA A 358 18.18 -22.14 -11.01
N GLY A 359 17.21 -21.79 -11.86
CA GLY A 359 15.85 -21.44 -11.45
C GLY A 359 15.08 -22.61 -10.84
N GLU A 360 15.25 -23.82 -11.36
CA GLU A 360 14.68 -25.05 -10.80
C GLU A 360 15.25 -25.34 -9.40
N GLU A 361 16.57 -25.22 -9.22
CA GLU A 361 17.18 -25.40 -7.91
C GLU A 361 16.73 -24.32 -6.91
N TYR A 362 16.51 -23.08 -7.37
CA TYR A 362 15.87 -22.04 -6.57
C TYR A 362 14.45 -22.43 -6.15
N ALA A 363 13.62 -22.93 -7.08
CA ALA A 363 12.26 -23.37 -6.80
C ALA A 363 12.22 -24.48 -5.73
N ARG A 364 13.12 -25.46 -5.81
CA ARG A 364 13.25 -26.53 -4.83
C ARG A 364 13.60 -25.99 -3.44
N ARG A 365 14.60 -25.11 -3.35
CA ARG A 365 15.00 -24.47 -2.08
C ARG A 365 13.89 -23.61 -1.50
N LEU A 366 13.15 -22.90 -2.33
CA LEU A 366 12.00 -22.11 -1.90
C LEU A 366 10.90 -23.02 -1.30
N GLY A 367 10.61 -24.14 -1.95
CA GLY A 367 9.67 -25.15 -1.45
C GLY A 367 10.04 -25.70 -0.07
N GLU A 368 11.33 -25.92 0.19
CA GLU A 368 11.83 -26.34 1.51
C GLU A 368 11.87 -25.21 2.54
N TRP A 369 12.06 -23.98 2.10
CA TRP A 369 12.18 -22.80 2.95
C TRP A 369 10.82 -22.31 3.48
N VAL A 370 9.78 -22.34 2.65
CA VAL A 370 8.43 -21.82 2.97
C VAL A 370 7.84 -22.45 4.24
N PRO A 371 7.81 -23.78 4.43
CA PRO A 371 7.28 -24.38 5.65
C PRO A 371 8.00 -23.96 6.93
N LYS A 372 9.30 -23.67 6.83
CA LYS A 372 10.16 -23.35 7.98
C LYS A 372 10.05 -21.88 8.41
N HIS A 373 9.73 -20.97 7.48
CA HIS A 373 9.82 -19.53 7.71
C HIS A 373 8.51 -18.75 7.46
N VAL A 374 7.65 -19.22 6.56
CA VAL A 374 6.39 -18.54 6.22
C VAL A 374 5.24 -19.05 7.08
N TRP A 375 5.20 -20.36 7.34
CA TRP A 375 4.10 -20.97 8.08
C TRP A 375 4.22 -20.77 9.59
N LEU A 376 5.38 -20.33 10.07
CA LEU A 376 5.65 -20.18 11.50
C LEU A 376 5.89 -18.72 11.84
N LYS A 377 5.16 -18.22 12.83
CA LYS A 377 5.40 -16.92 13.48
C LYS A 377 5.60 -17.18 14.97
N ASP A 378 6.79 -16.87 15.49
CA ASP A 378 7.16 -17.14 16.88
C ASP A 378 6.95 -18.62 17.30
N GLY A 379 7.22 -19.55 16.38
CA GLY A 379 7.04 -21.00 16.58
C GLY A 379 5.60 -21.50 16.44
N LYS A 380 4.64 -20.61 16.16
CA LYS A 380 3.21 -20.93 16.02
C LYS A 380 2.79 -20.97 14.56
N LEU A 381 1.90 -21.91 14.23
CA LEU A 381 1.40 -22.07 12.88
C LEU A 381 0.47 -20.92 12.49
N VAL A 382 0.72 -20.31 11.34
CA VAL A 382 -0.09 -19.23 10.77
C VAL A 382 -0.60 -19.58 9.38
N LYS A 383 -1.80 -19.11 9.06
CA LYS A 383 -2.41 -19.28 7.74
C LYS A 383 -1.62 -18.48 6.70
N ALA A 384 -1.17 -19.14 5.65
CA ALA A 384 -0.45 -18.53 4.53
C ALA A 384 -1.19 -18.75 3.21
N ARG A 385 -1.09 -17.78 2.30
CA ARG A 385 -1.61 -17.85 0.93
C ARG A 385 -0.47 -17.69 -0.05
N LEU A 386 -0.53 -18.38 -1.19
CA LEU A 386 0.47 -18.29 -2.25
C LEU A 386 -0.14 -17.65 -3.48
N TRP A 387 0.43 -16.54 -3.93
CA TRP A 387 0.03 -15.87 -5.15
C TRP A 387 1.12 -15.98 -6.20
N THR A 388 0.72 -16.25 -7.44
CA THR A 388 1.59 -16.33 -8.61
C THR A 388 1.01 -15.49 -9.74
N SER A 389 1.84 -15.10 -10.70
CA SER A 389 1.32 -14.62 -11.98
C SER A 389 0.84 -15.80 -12.82
N SER A 390 0.23 -15.51 -13.97
CA SER A 390 -0.19 -16.55 -14.93
C SER A 390 0.96 -17.09 -15.78
N LEU A 391 2.17 -16.54 -15.63
CA LEU A 391 3.34 -16.92 -16.40
C LEU A 391 3.95 -18.21 -15.85
N GLN A 392 4.37 -19.09 -16.77
CA GLN A 392 4.88 -20.43 -16.48
C GLN A 392 6.02 -20.39 -15.45
N ARG A 393 6.96 -19.46 -15.57
CA ARG A 393 8.09 -19.31 -14.65
C ARG A 393 7.68 -19.10 -13.19
N THR A 394 6.62 -18.34 -12.89
CA THR A 394 6.16 -18.17 -11.49
C THR A 394 5.46 -19.42 -10.98
N ILE A 395 4.69 -20.09 -11.85
CA ILE A 395 3.98 -21.33 -11.53
C ILE A 395 5.00 -22.46 -11.24
N LEU A 396 6.02 -22.60 -12.09
CA LEU A 396 7.11 -23.57 -11.89
C LEU A 396 7.93 -23.25 -10.64
N THR A 397 8.17 -21.98 -10.33
CA THR A 397 8.87 -21.60 -9.10
C THR A 397 8.11 -22.03 -7.86
N ALA A 398 6.78 -21.94 -7.90
CA ALA A 398 5.89 -22.34 -6.82
C ALA A 398 5.67 -23.86 -6.73
N MET A 399 6.11 -24.65 -7.73
CA MET A 399 5.66 -26.05 -7.87
C MET A 399 6.07 -26.98 -6.73
N HIS A 400 7.17 -26.64 -6.04
CA HIS A 400 7.70 -27.40 -4.90
C HIS A 400 7.18 -26.90 -3.55
N ILE A 401 6.34 -25.86 -3.52
CA ILE A 401 5.73 -25.38 -2.27
C ILE A 401 4.62 -26.37 -1.88
N PRO A 402 4.66 -26.98 -0.69
CA PRO A 402 3.67 -27.96 -0.27
C PRO A 402 2.32 -27.31 0.08
N HIS A 403 1.21 -28.01 -0.19
CA HIS A 403 -0.15 -27.54 0.09
C HIS A 403 -0.93 -28.49 1.02
N PRO A 404 -0.51 -28.68 2.28
CA PRO A 404 -1.19 -29.59 3.19
C PRO A 404 -2.55 -29.05 3.61
N LEU A 405 -3.49 -29.97 3.78
CA LEU A 405 -4.77 -29.73 4.42
C LEU A 405 -4.59 -29.80 5.95
N ILE A 406 -4.76 -28.66 6.63
CA ILE A 406 -4.57 -28.53 8.07
C ILE A 406 -5.93 -28.22 8.72
N PRO A 407 -6.37 -28.99 9.74
CA PRO A 407 -7.56 -28.66 10.51
C PRO A 407 -7.52 -27.23 11.04
N ALA A 408 -8.62 -26.48 10.91
CA ALA A 408 -8.65 -25.08 11.36
C ALA A 408 -8.34 -24.90 12.86
N ALA A 409 -8.56 -25.95 13.67
CA ALA A 409 -8.26 -25.97 15.11
C ALA A 409 -6.76 -25.95 15.45
N ASP A 410 -5.89 -26.30 14.50
CA ASP A 410 -4.44 -26.35 14.71
C ASP A 410 -3.76 -24.98 14.51
N PHE A 411 -4.52 -23.99 14.02
CA PHE A 411 -4.07 -22.61 13.97
C PHE A 411 -4.44 -21.91 15.27
N ASP A 412 -3.48 -21.17 15.83
CA ASP A 412 -3.79 -20.24 16.91
C ASP A 412 -4.68 -19.14 16.34
N GLU A 413 -5.95 -19.11 16.74
CA GLU A 413 -6.83 -17.97 16.55
C GLU A 413 -6.28 -16.82 17.43
N GLU A 414 -5.36 -16.01 16.89
CA GLU A 414 -5.17 -14.64 17.37
C GLU A 414 -6.48 -13.86 17.07
N GLU A 415 -7.48 -14.07 17.92
CA GLU A 415 -8.70 -13.28 18.13
C GLU A 415 -9.24 -12.47 16.93
N GLU A 416 -10.24 -13.00 16.23
CA GLU A 416 -11.43 -12.17 16.00
C GLU A 416 -12.14 -12.00 17.35
N ALA A 417 -11.74 -10.98 18.12
CA ALA A 417 -12.47 -10.59 19.33
C ALA A 417 -13.90 -10.13 18.93
N GLY A 418 -14.85 -11.05 19.10
CA GLY A 418 -16.26 -10.87 18.78
C GLY A 418 -17.14 -11.51 19.85
N SER A 419 -17.16 -10.92 21.05
CA SER A 419 -18.12 -11.12 22.14
C SER A 419 -18.32 -12.55 22.71
N ALA A 420 -18.37 -12.63 24.04
CA ALA A 420 -18.76 -13.85 24.77
C ALA A 420 -20.20 -14.34 24.45
N ALA A 421 -21.04 -13.50 23.83
CA ALA A 421 -22.38 -13.88 23.37
C ALA A 421 -22.36 -14.76 22.12
N ALA A 422 -21.32 -14.65 21.27
CA ALA A 422 -21.12 -15.56 20.14
C ALA A 422 -20.64 -16.94 20.59
N ALA A 423 -19.98 -17.03 21.75
CA ALA A 423 -19.46 -18.29 22.28
C ALA A 423 -20.57 -19.29 22.69
N SER A 424 -21.74 -18.81 23.16
CA SER A 424 -22.85 -19.68 23.56
C SER A 424 -23.70 -20.15 22.37
N ALA A 425 -23.86 -19.31 21.34
CA ALA A 425 -24.51 -19.71 20.07
C ALA A 425 -23.59 -20.62 19.23
N ALA A 426 -22.28 -20.35 19.20
CA ALA A 426 -21.29 -21.19 18.54
C ALA A 426 -21.15 -22.58 19.20
N ALA A 427 -21.37 -22.71 20.51
CA ALA A 427 -21.30 -23.99 21.21
C ALA A 427 -22.40 -24.99 20.75
N ALA A 428 -23.58 -24.50 20.37
CA ALA A 428 -24.69 -25.33 19.86
C ALA A 428 -24.49 -25.72 18.39
N TRP A 429 -23.88 -24.86 17.57
CA TRP A 429 -23.53 -25.17 16.17
C TRP A 429 -22.26 -26.02 16.01
N LYS A 430 -21.31 -25.95 16.96
CA LYS A 430 -20.02 -26.69 16.96
C LYS A 430 -20.12 -28.22 16.97
N LYS A 431 -21.31 -28.82 17.13
CA LYS A 431 -21.48 -30.28 17.15
C LYS A 431 -21.73 -30.89 15.76
N ASN A 432 -22.24 -30.13 14.79
CA ASN A 432 -22.59 -30.66 13.45
C ASN A 432 -21.55 -30.39 12.35
N GLU A 433 -20.57 -29.49 12.56
CA GLU A 433 -19.64 -29.05 11.50
C GLU A 433 -18.19 -29.58 11.63
N ARG A 434 -17.95 -30.54 12.54
CA ARG A 434 -16.61 -31.11 12.78
C ARG A 434 -16.00 -31.89 11.61
N LYS A 435 -16.64 -31.90 10.43
CA LYS A 435 -16.17 -32.61 9.23
C LYS A 435 -15.73 -31.72 8.06
N GLN A 436 -15.76 -30.38 8.15
CA GLN A 436 -15.52 -29.57 6.94
C GLN A 436 -14.73 -28.26 7.06
N ASN A 437 -14.25 -27.84 8.23
CA ASN A 437 -13.43 -26.62 8.31
C ASN A 437 -11.92 -26.94 8.27
N VAL A 438 -11.46 -27.31 7.07
CA VAL A 438 -10.05 -27.63 6.79
C VAL A 438 -9.44 -26.48 5.99
N TRP A 439 -8.26 -26.02 6.40
CA TRP A 439 -7.52 -24.97 5.71
C TRP A 439 -6.46 -25.59 4.79
N GLU A 440 -6.48 -25.24 3.51
CA GLU A 440 -5.40 -25.59 2.58
C GLU A 440 -4.26 -24.57 2.69
N GLN A 441 -3.15 -25.00 3.29
CA GLN A 441 -2.04 -24.10 3.53
C GLN A 441 -1.32 -23.74 2.23
N THR A 442 -1.01 -22.45 2.07
CA THR A 442 -0.43 -21.92 0.83
C THR A 442 -1.24 -22.25 -0.41
N ALA A 443 -2.57 -22.39 -0.29
CA ALA A 443 -3.46 -22.62 -1.42
C ALA A 443 -3.12 -21.65 -2.56
N PRO A 444 -2.76 -22.17 -3.75
CA PRO A 444 -2.20 -21.35 -4.79
C PRO A 444 -3.28 -20.57 -5.52
N ARG A 445 -3.01 -19.30 -5.78
CA ARG A 445 -3.88 -18.41 -6.57
C ARG A 445 -3.08 -17.77 -7.69
N VAL A 446 -3.66 -17.79 -8.88
CA VAL A 446 -3.07 -17.16 -10.06
C VAL A 446 -3.76 -15.83 -10.30
N HIS A 447 -2.97 -14.76 -10.36
CA HIS A 447 -3.46 -13.41 -10.62
C HIS A 447 -2.77 -12.86 -11.87
N ARG A 448 -3.54 -12.65 -12.95
CA ARG A 448 -3.03 -12.00 -14.18
C ARG A 448 -2.55 -10.57 -13.93
N SER A 449 -3.12 -9.89 -12.94
CA SER A 449 -2.61 -8.60 -12.46
C SER A 449 -1.17 -8.65 -11.95
N LEU A 450 -0.59 -9.83 -11.67
CA LEU A 450 0.82 -10.01 -11.31
C LEU A 450 1.71 -10.40 -12.49
N ASP A 451 1.17 -10.48 -13.72
CA ASP A 451 1.98 -10.76 -14.91
C ASP A 451 3.05 -9.67 -15.09
N GLU A 452 4.17 -10.03 -15.71
CA GLU A 452 5.25 -9.08 -16.01
C GLU A 452 4.75 -7.95 -16.93
N ILE A 453 5.47 -6.81 -16.96
CA ILE A 453 5.20 -5.75 -17.93
C ILE A 453 5.19 -6.33 -19.36
N PHE A 454 4.12 -6.04 -20.09
CA PHE A 454 4.01 -6.46 -21.48
C PHE A 454 4.80 -5.50 -22.39
N ALA A 455 5.87 -5.99 -23.00
CA ALA A 455 6.76 -5.21 -23.87
C ALA A 455 6.25 -5.05 -25.31
N GLY A 456 5.03 -5.51 -25.60
CA GLY A 456 4.37 -5.34 -26.90
C GLY A 456 5.19 -5.92 -28.05
N GLU A 457 5.57 -5.06 -29.00
CA GLU A 457 6.38 -5.48 -30.16
C GLU A 457 7.79 -5.97 -29.83
N TYR A 458 8.28 -5.71 -28.62
CA TYR A 458 9.63 -6.08 -28.17
C TYR A 458 9.65 -7.29 -27.22
N GLU A 459 8.54 -8.02 -27.11
CA GLU A 459 8.49 -9.29 -26.40
C GLU A 459 9.52 -10.29 -26.94
N GLY A 460 10.35 -10.85 -26.06
CA GLY A 460 11.39 -11.82 -26.39
C GLY A 460 12.67 -11.23 -27.02
N TYR A 461 12.79 -9.90 -27.10
CA TYR A 461 13.99 -9.22 -27.56
C TYR A 461 15.00 -9.00 -26.43
N ARG A 462 16.28 -8.89 -26.79
CA ARG A 462 17.33 -8.30 -25.94
C ARG A 462 17.29 -6.77 -26.05
N TYR A 463 17.75 -6.08 -25.03
CA TYR A 463 17.87 -4.62 -25.07
C TYR A 463 18.75 -4.11 -26.23
N GLU A 464 19.80 -4.85 -26.57
CA GLU A 464 20.66 -4.56 -27.73
C GLU A 464 19.91 -4.67 -29.06
N GLU A 465 19.05 -5.69 -29.20
CA GLU A 465 18.24 -5.91 -30.39
C GLU A 465 17.18 -4.82 -30.54
N ILE A 466 16.57 -4.37 -29.43
CA ILE A 466 15.66 -3.22 -29.42
C ILE A 466 16.40 -1.97 -29.87
N LYS A 467 17.59 -1.68 -29.31
CA LYS A 467 18.39 -0.51 -29.68
C LYS A 467 18.84 -0.53 -31.15
N ALA A 468 19.14 -1.72 -31.69
CA ALA A 468 19.50 -1.89 -33.09
C ALA A 468 18.30 -1.70 -34.04
N LYS A 469 17.10 -2.13 -33.62
CA LYS A 469 15.86 -1.98 -34.38
C LYS A 469 15.32 -0.55 -34.32
N ASP A 470 15.36 0.06 -33.13
CA ASP A 470 14.91 1.42 -32.87
C ASP A 470 15.77 2.09 -31.79
N ALA A 471 16.69 2.95 -32.23
CA ALA A 471 17.59 3.68 -31.35
C ALA A 471 16.88 4.77 -30.51
N GLY A 472 15.71 5.24 -30.96
CA GLY A 472 14.93 6.26 -30.28
C GLY A 472 14.25 5.72 -29.02
N GLU A 473 13.75 4.49 -29.06
CA GLU A 473 12.98 3.86 -27.97
C GLU A 473 13.79 3.70 -26.69
N ALA A 474 15.06 3.31 -26.79
CA ALA A 474 15.95 3.22 -25.64
C ALA A 474 16.14 4.59 -24.95
N SER A 475 16.13 5.67 -25.72
CA SER A 475 16.29 7.04 -25.23
C SER A 475 15.00 7.56 -24.60
N LEU A 476 13.84 7.32 -25.24
CA LEU A 476 12.52 7.67 -24.71
C LEU A 476 12.24 6.97 -23.38
N ARG A 477 12.53 5.67 -23.29
CA ARG A 477 12.38 4.91 -22.05
C ARG A 477 13.35 5.36 -20.95
N LYS A 478 14.54 5.83 -21.30
CA LYS A 478 15.49 6.39 -20.33
C LYS A 478 15.04 7.76 -19.82
N LEU A 479 14.39 8.55 -20.66
CA LEU A 479 13.88 9.89 -20.32
C LEU A 479 12.76 9.83 -19.28
N ASP A 480 11.77 8.95 -19.50
CA ASP A 480 10.68 8.71 -18.55
C ASP A 480 10.35 7.22 -18.49
N LYS A 481 11.05 6.49 -17.62
CA LYS A 481 10.84 5.03 -17.46
C LYS A 481 9.44 4.69 -16.96
N LEU A 482 8.79 5.57 -16.19
CA LEU A 482 7.49 5.28 -15.59
C LEU A 482 6.35 5.48 -16.59
N GLY A 483 6.36 6.60 -17.30
CA GLY A 483 5.35 6.98 -18.29
C GLY A 483 5.58 6.41 -19.69
N TYR A 484 6.81 6.02 -20.02
CA TYR A 484 7.09 5.34 -21.28
C TYR A 484 6.26 4.06 -21.39
N ARG A 485 5.48 4.00 -22.47
CA ARG A 485 4.69 2.84 -22.85
C ARG A 485 5.35 2.18 -24.04
N TYR A 486 5.62 0.88 -23.95
CA TYR A 486 6.11 0.12 -25.09
C TYR A 486 5.12 0.18 -26.27
N PRO A 487 5.58 0.18 -27.53
CA PRO A 487 4.71 0.07 -28.69
C PRO A 487 3.82 -1.16 -28.61
N ARG A 488 2.50 -0.94 -28.62
CA ARG A 488 1.47 -1.98 -28.40
C ARG A 488 1.64 -2.76 -27.07
N GLY A 489 2.30 -2.16 -26.08
CA GLY A 489 2.57 -2.74 -24.77
C GLY A 489 2.08 -1.87 -23.62
N GLU A 490 2.67 -2.09 -22.45
CA GLU A 490 2.35 -1.41 -21.19
C GLU A 490 3.43 -0.40 -20.78
N SER A 491 3.03 0.57 -19.96
CA SER A 491 3.89 1.41 -19.11
C SER A 491 3.83 0.94 -17.66
N TYR A 492 4.68 1.48 -16.78
CA TYR A 492 4.55 1.19 -15.35
C TYR A 492 3.25 1.78 -14.74
N PHE A 493 2.68 2.84 -15.32
CA PHE A 493 1.36 3.32 -14.89
C PHE A 493 0.24 2.31 -15.18
N ASP A 494 0.33 1.59 -16.30
CA ASP A 494 -0.61 0.52 -16.62
C ASP A 494 -0.51 -0.62 -15.60
N ILE A 495 0.71 -0.97 -15.18
CA ILE A 495 0.96 -1.95 -14.10
C ILE A 495 0.33 -1.49 -12.78
N LEU A 496 0.54 -0.23 -12.38
CA LEU A 496 -0.03 0.31 -11.14
C LEU A 496 -1.55 0.21 -11.13
N ALA A 497 -2.19 0.55 -12.24
CA ALA A 497 -3.64 0.49 -12.38
C ALA A 497 -4.19 -0.94 -12.31
N ARG A 498 -3.50 -1.95 -12.86
CA ARG A 498 -3.93 -3.36 -12.72
C ARG A 498 -3.58 -4.00 -11.38
N LEU A 499 -2.63 -3.42 -10.63
CA LEU A 499 -2.29 -3.85 -9.26
C LEU A 499 -3.22 -3.25 -8.19
N ASP A 500 -3.85 -2.09 -8.45
CA ASP A 500 -4.77 -1.43 -7.49
C ASP A 500 -5.83 -2.38 -6.92
N PRO A 501 -6.52 -3.24 -7.72
CA PRO A 501 -7.49 -4.19 -7.18
C PRO A 501 -6.92 -5.23 -6.22
N LEU A 502 -5.61 -5.52 -6.25
CA LEU A 502 -4.96 -6.49 -5.35
C LEU A 502 -4.58 -5.91 -3.99
N VAL A 503 -4.65 -4.59 -3.83
CA VAL A 503 -4.36 -3.90 -2.56
C VAL A 503 -5.57 -3.91 -1.62
N HIS A 504 -6.76 -4.09 -2.20
CA HIS A 504 -8.03 -4.24 -1.50
C HIS A 504 -8.28 -5.72 -1.17
#